data_AF-A0A256XDQ4-F1
#
_entry.id   AF-A0A256XDQ4-F1
#
_cell.length_a   1.000
_cell.length_b   1.000
_cell.length_c   1.000
_cell.angle_alpha   90.00
_cell.angle_beta   90.00
_cell.angle_gamma   90.00
#
_symmetry.space_group_name_H-M   'P 1'
#
loop_
_entity.id
_entity.type
_entity.pdbx_description
1 polymer ?
#
loop_
_entity_poly.entity_id
_entity_poly.type
_entity_poly.pdbx_seq_one_letter_code
_entity_poly.pdbx_strand_id
1 'polypeptide(L)'
;DRGLGGKRTSNGILRRFAEQLMDRDVLFEDGLREFLGISENETCADLYGHVRECKHVLVEKIGVDVRKALIPLRETLKRLKEKKCKVGEVVIIMETTGRTPFFRRDRKRFAIDVKTNRNYDIDGVSLRIFTVEEVRRGIVSNFYGGE
;
A
#
# COMPACT_ATOMS: atom_id res chain seq x y z
N ASP A 1 13.92 13.93 -30.92
CA ASP A 1 13.26 14.90 -30.05
C ASP A 1 12.34 14.15 -29.09
N ARG A 2 12.52 14.41 -27.79
CA ARG A 2 11.74 14.00 -26.60
C ARG A 2 11.66 12.51 -26.21
N GLY A 3 12.50 12.16 -25.23
CA GLY A 3 12.53 10.88 -24.54
C GLY A 3 11.30 10.61 -23.66
N LEU A 4 10.72 9.42 -23.84
CA LEU A 4 9.72 8.82 -22.97
C LEU A 4 10.42 8.02 -21.87
N GLY A 5 11.13 8.73 -20.98
CA GLY A 5 11.82 8.12 -19.84
C GLY A 5 10.93 8.13 -18.59
N GLY A 6 10.63 6.95 -18.03
CA GLY A 6 10.46 6.83 -16.57
C GLY A 6 9.21 6.12 -16.00
N LYS A 7 8.08 6.00 -16.71
CA LYS A 7 6.81 5.58 -16.07
C LYS A 7 6.44 4.07 -16.13
N ARG A 8 7.26 3.20 -16.74
CA ARG A 8 6.87 1.78 -17.00
C ARG A 8 7.39 0.73 -16.00
N THR A 9 8.27 1.07 -15.05
CA THR A 9 8.93 0.08 -14.18
C THR A 9 8.38 -0.03 -12.75
N SER A 10 7.63 0.96 -12.25
CA SER A 10 6.99 0.93 -10.91
C SER A 10 5.74 0.04 -10.86
N ASN A 11 5.00 -0.06 -11.97
CA ASN A 11 3.75 -0.82 -12.05
C ASN A 11 3.90 -2.34 -11.91
N GLY A 12 5.07 -2.91 -12.22
CA GLY A 12 5.24 -4.37 -12.23
C GLY A 12 5.06 -5.01 -10.84
N ILE A 13 5.52 -4.34 -9.78
CA ILE A 13 5.38 -4.85 -8.41
C ILE A 13 3.98 -4.63 -7.87
N LEU A 14 3.38 -3.47 -8.13
CA LEU A 14 1.99 -3.20 -7.73
C LEU A 14 1.01 -4.15 -8.43
N ARG A 15 1.24 -4.45 -9.72
CA ARG A 15 0.46 -5.45 -10.46
C ARG A 15 0.63 -6.84 -9.87
N ARG A 16 1.86 -7.27 -9.60
CA ARG A 16 2.12 -8.57 -8.94
C ARG A 16 1.51 -8.64 -7.55
N PHE A 17 1.52 -7.54 -6.81
CA PHE A 17 0.83 -7.44 -5.52
C PHE A 17 -0.66 -7.65 -5.71
N ALA A 18 -1.29 -6.90 -6.61
CA ALA A 18 -2.72 -7.02 -6.93
C ALA A 18 -3.12 -8.44 -7.39
N GLU A 19 -2.32 -9.06 -8.27
CA GLU A 19 -2.51 -10.45 -8.72
C GLU A 19 -2.55 -11.46 -7.57
N GLN A 20 -1.79 -11.21 -6.49
CA GLN A 20 -1.77 -12.06 -5.30
C GLN A 20 -2.97 -11.87 -4.37
N LEU A 21 -3.73 -10.77 -4.50
CA LEU A 21 -4.91 -10.48 -3.67
C LEU A 21 -6.17 -11.22 -4.14
N MET A 22 -6.17 -11.70 -5.39
CA MET A 22 -7.21 -12.52 -6.03
C MET A 22 -8.65 -11.98 -5.94
N ASP A 23 -8.89 -10.70 -6.27
CA ASP A 23 -10.24 -10.21 -6.57
C ASP A 23 -10.29 -9.05 -7.60
N ARG A 24 -11.47 -8.80 -8.16
CA ARG A 24 -11.70 -8.11 -9.46
C ARG A 24 -11.63 -6.58 -9.45
N ASP A 25 -11.72 -5.95 -8.28
CA ASP A 25 -11.85 -4.50 -8.15
C ASP A 25 -10.56 -3.87 -7.63
N VAL A 26 -9.67 -3.53 -8.57
CA VAL A 26 -8.39 -2.86 -8.30
C VAL A 26 -8.31 -1.54 -9.06
N LEU A 27 -8.09 -0.46 -8.31
CA LEU A 27 -7.81 0.87 -8.83
C LEU A 27 -6.33 1.17 -8.62
N PHE A 28 -5.56 1.20 -9.71
CA PHE A 28 -4.21 1.78 -9.71
C PHE A 28 -4.31 3.31 -9.68
N GLU A 29 -3.20 3.98 -9.36
CA GLU A 29 -3.11 5.43 -9.10
C GLU A 29 -3.99 6.28 -10.03
N ASP A 30 -3.86 6.15 -11.35
CA ASP A 30 -4.65 6.95 -12.31
C ASP A 30 -6.16 6.74 -12.14
N GLY A 31 -6.61 5.48 -12.03
CA GLY A 31 -8.02 5.15 -11.82
C GLY A 31 -8.50 5.51 -10.41
N LEU A 32 -7.62 5.44 -9.40
CA LEU A 32 -7.93 5.87 -8.04
C LEU A 32 -8.09 7.38 -7.97
N ARG A 33 -7.24 8.15 -8.65
CA ARG A 33 -7.36 9.60 -8.78
C ARG A 33 -8.66 10.00 -9.45
N GLU A 34 -9.00 9.38 -10.58
CA GLU A 34 -10.28 9.61 -11.26
C GLU A 34 -11.46 9.29 -10.34
N PHE A 35 -11.44 8.12 -9.70
CA PHE A 35 -12.47 7.71 -8.76
C PHE A 35 -12.63 8.70 -7.60
N LEU A 36 -11.54 9.25 -7.08
CA LEU A 36 -11.54 10.18 -5.96
C LEU A 36 -11.74 11.65 -6.37
N GLY A 37 -11.68 11.98 -7.67
CA GLY A 37 -11.71 13.36 -8.17
C GLY A 37 -10.47 14.16 -7.78
N ILE A 38 -9.30 13.51 -7.78
CA ILE A 38 -8.01 14.10 -7.40
C ILE A 38 -7.26 14.50 -8.67
N SER A 39 -6.71 15.72 -8.71
CA SER A 39 -5.88 16.17 -9.82
C SER A 39 -4.50 15.49 -9.84
N GLU A 40 -3.81 15.48 -10.98
CA GLU A 40 -2.47 14.86 -11.10
C GLU A 40 -1.41 15.49 -10.17
N ASN A 41 -1.62 16.73 -9.71
CA ASN A 41 -0.69 17.46 -8.85
C ASN A 41 -0.90 17.20 -7.36
N GLU A 42 -2.01 16.58 -6.99
CA GLU A 42 -2.32 16.27 -5.60
C GLU A 42 -1.74 14.91 -5.20
N THR A 43 -1.52 14.72 -3.90
CA THR A 43 -1.01 13.44 -3.38
C THR A 43 -2.09 12.37 -3.46
N CYS A 44 -1.74 11.19 -3.98
CA CYS A 44 -2.59 10.01 -4.02
C CYS A 44 -1.74 8.77 -3.74
N ALA A 45 -2.34 7.73 -3.15
CA ALA A 45 -1.69 6.44 -2.99
C ALA A 45 -1.65 5.67 -4.32
N ASP A 46 -0.69 4.78 -4.44
CA ASP A 46 -0.47 4.01 -5.67
C ASP A 46 -1.62 3.05 -6.06
N LEU A 47 -2.32 2.48 -5.07
CA LEU A 47 -3.33 1.45 -5.33
C LEU A 47 -4.39 1.36 -4.23
N TYR A 48 -5.63 1.13 -4.64
CA TYR A 48 -6.73 0.71 -3.78
C TYR A 48 -7.38 -0.54 -4.37
N GLY A 49 -7.63 -1.57 -3.55
CA GLY A 49 -8.25 -2.78 -4.07
C GLY A 49 -8.95 -3.63 -3.02
N HIS A 50 -9.83 -4.50 -3.49
CA HIS A 50 -10.49 -5.50 -2.67
C HIS A 50 -9.66 -6.79 -2.60
N VAL A 51 -9.52 -7.39 -1.42
CA VAL A 51 -8.84 -8.67 -1.21
C VAL A 51 -9.84 -9.75 -0.82
N ARG A 52 -9.48 -11.00 -1.12
CA ARG A 52 -10.33 -12.19 -0.94
C ARG A 52 -11.02 -12.32 0.43
N GLU A 53 -10.42 -11.84 1.51
CA GLU A 53 -11.01 -11.83 2.87
C GLU A 53 -12.10 -10.75 3.09
N CYS A 54 -12.73 -10.25 2.03
CA CYS A 54 -13.72 -9.16 2.08
C CYS A 54 -13.18 -7.86 2.71
N LYS A 55 -11.88 -7.61 2.58
CA LYS A 55 -11.20 -6.40 3.10
C LYS A 55 -10.77 -5.53 1.93
N HIS A 56 -10.83 -4.22 2.10
CA HIS A 56 -10.25 -3.28 1.15
C HIS A 56 -8.88 -2.83 1.66
N VAL A 57 -7.90 -2.81 0.78
CA VAL A 57 -6.52 -2.39 1.07
C VAL A 57 -6.17 -1.13 0.32
N LEU A 58 -5.46 -0.23 0.99
CA LEU A 58 -4.83 0.94 0.40
C LEU A 58 -3.31 0.73 0.42
N VAL A 59 -2.65 0.90 -0.71
CA VAL A 59 -1.26 0.48 -0.90
C VAL A 59 -0.43 1.62 -1.44
N GLU A 60 0.78 1.75 -0.90
CA GLU A 60 1.78 2.70 -1.35
C GLU A 60 3.14 2.01 -1.50
N LYS A 61 3.76 2.14 -2.67
CA LYS A 61 5.10 1.61 -2.95
C LYS A 61 6.13 2.73 -2.83
N ILE A 62 7.06 2.55 -1.91
CA ILE A 62 8.17 3.47 -1.69
C ILE A 62 9.52 2.81 -1.95
N GLY A 63 10.58 3.63 -1.95
CA GLY A 63 11.96 3.17 -1.84
C GLY A 63 12.22 2.60 -0.44
N VAL A 64 12.85 3.40 0.43
CA VAL A 64 13.31 2.95 1.76
C VAL A 64 12.70 3.71 2.94
N ASP A 65 12.29 4.96 2.74
CA ASP A 65 11.80 5.81 3.84
C ASP A 65 10.29 5.74 3.98
N VAL A 66 9.82 4.96 4.95
CA VAL A 66 8.40 4.77 5.30
C VAL A 66 7.65 6.08 5.52
N ARG A 67 8.32 7.12 6.02
CA ARG A 67 7.68 8.42 6.29
C ARG A 67 7.13 9.07 5.02
N LYS A 68 7.74 8.78 3.87
CA LYS A 68 7.26 9.30 2.57
C LYS A 68 5.90 8.72 2.16
N ALA A 69 5.57 7.52 2.63
CA ALA A 69 4.27 6.91 2.35
C ALA A 69 3.14 7.50 3.21
N LEU A 70 3.45 8.03 4.40
CA LEU A 70 2.43 8.40 5.37
C LEU A 70 1.51 9.53 4.88
N ILE A 71 2.03 10.51 4.15
CA ILE A 71 1.23 11.62 3.63
C ILE A 71 0.26 11.13 2.53
N PRO A 72 0.72 10.46 1.45
CA PRO A 72 -0.19 9.88 0.45
C PRO A 72 -1.27 8.98 1.05
N LEU A 73 -0.88 8.12 2.00
CA LEU A 73 -1.81 7.19 2.63
C LEU A 73 -2.88 7.91 3.44
N ARG A 74 -2.51 8.90 4.28
CA ARG A 74 -3.48 9.67 5.09
C ARG A 74 -4.45 10.46 4.22
N GLU A 75 -3.94 11.18 3.22
CA GLU A 75 -4.77 12.01 2.34
C GLU A 75 -5.74 11.15 1.52
N THR A 76 -5.26 10.02 0.99
CA THR A 76 -6.10 9.11 0.21
C THR A 76 -7.13 8.40 1.10
N LEU A 77 -6.73 7.96 2.30
CA LEU A 77 -7.63 7.34 3.28
C LEU A 77 -8.77 8.30 3.69
N LYS A 78 -8.44 9.58 3.91
CA LYS A 78 -9.44 10.61 4.22
C LYS A 78 -10.48 10.75 3.10
N ARG A 79 -10.04 10.83 1.84
CA ARG A 79 -10.94 10.95 0.68
C ARG A 79 -11.78 9.69 0.44
N LEU A 80 -11.20 8.51 0.64
CA LEU A 80 -11.95 7.24 0.60
C LEU A 80 -13.05 7.23 1.68
N LYS A 81 -12.75 7.71 2.90
CA LYS A 81 -13.72 7.83 3.99
C LYS A 81 -14.85 8.81 3.65
N GLU A 82 -14.54 9.96 3.05
CA GLU A 82 -15.53 10.94 2.57
C GLU A 82 -16.46 10.33 1.50
N LYS A 83 -15.93 9.44 0.64
CA LYS A 83 -16.71 8.65 -0.33
C LYS A 83 -17.42 7.42 0.27
N LYS A 84 -17.38 7.23 1.59
CA LYS A 84 -17.95 6.08 2.30
C LYS A 84 -17.35 4.73 1.88
N CYS A 85 -16.16 4.73 1.30
CA CYS A 85 -15.40 3.53 1.02
C CYS A 85 -14.81 2.98 2.32
N LYS A 86 -14.82 1.65 2.49
CA LYS A 86 -14.15 0.99 3.60
C LYS A 86 -12.67 0.80 3.26
N VAL A 87 -11.80 0.93 4.27
CA VAL A 87 -10.40 0.52 4.19
C VAL A 87 -10.13 -0.30 5.45
N GLY A 88 -9.87 -1.60 5.26
CA GLY A 88 -9.61 -2.53 6.35
C GLY A 88 -8.13 -2.59 6.73
N GLU A 89 -7.24 -2.29 5.79
CA GLU A 89 -5.80 -2.34 6.03
C GLU A 89 -5.06 -1.36 5.11
N VAL A 90 -3.94 -0.82 5.60
CA VAL A 90 -2.99 -0.06 4.78
C VAL A 90 -1.72 -0.89 4.60
N VAL A 91 -1.17 -0.86 3.39
CA VAL A 91 0.01 -1.64 3.03
C VAL A 91 1.08 -0.71 2.48
N ILE A 92 2.32 -0.88 2.95
CA ILE A 92 3.49 -0.27 2.34
C ILE A 92 4.33 -1.36 1.71
N ILE A 93 4.70 -1.16 0.44
CA ILE A 93 5.66 -2.00 -0.27
C ILE A 93 6.98 -1.22 -0.37
N MET A 94 8.05 -1.72 0.25
CA MET A 94 9.36 -1.05 0.25
C MET A 94 10.44 -1.89 -0.43
N GLU A 95 11.49 -1.28 -0.95
CA GLU A 95 12.58 -2.01 -1.62
C GLU A 95 13.30 -2.97 -0.65
N THR A 96 13.55 -2.51 0.56
CA THR A 96 14.16 -3.30 1.64
C THR A 96 13.72 -2.76 2.99
N THR A 97 13.64 -3.63 3.99
CA THR A 97 13.31 -3.22 5.36
C THR A 97 14.47 -2.62 6.13
N GLY A 98 15.69 -2.61 5.56
CA GLY A 98 16.92 -1.94 6.03
C GLY A 98 17.00 -1.54 7.51
N ARG A 99 17.59 -0.39 7.81
CA ARG A 99 17.45 0.26 9.13
C ARG A 99 16.22 1.15 9.06
N THR A 100 15.02 0.61 9.31
CA THR A 100 13.83 1.42 9.57
C THR A 100 13.76 1.66 11.10
N PRO A 101 14.41 2.71 11.65
CA PRO A 101 14.53 2.86 13.12
C PRO A 101 13.18 3.08 13.81
N PHE A 102 12.15 3.44 13.06
CA PHE A 102 10.81 3.74 13.57
C PHE A 102 9.92 2.51 13.70
N PHE A 103 10.13 1.51 12.84
CA PHE A 103 9.24 0.36 12.73
C PHE A 103 10.02 -0.94 12.70
N ARG A 104 9.60 -1.89 13.52
CA ARG A 104 9.88 -3.31 13.28
C ARG A 104 8.64 -3.98 12.69
N ARG A 105 8.79 -5.16 12.13
CA ARG A 105 7.67 -5.98 11.64
C ARG A 105 7.42 -7.13 12.59
N ASP A 106 6.16 -7.45 12.86
CA ASP A 106 5.82 -8.70 13.53
C ASP A 106 5.84 -9.90 12.55
N ARG A 107 5.46 -11.09 13.04
CA ARG A 107 5.37 -12.30 12.20
C ARG A 107 4.30 -12.20 11.12
N LYS A 108 3.25 -11.39 11.33
CA LYS A 108 2.17 -11.12 10.39
C LYS A 108 2.46 -9.93 9.46
N ARG A 109 3.66 -9.35 9.54
CA ARG A 109 4.13 -8.17 8.78
C ARG A 109 3.48 -6.85 9.18
N PHE A 110 2.74 -6.79 10.28
CA PHE A 110 2.27 -5.53 10.82
C PHE A 110 3.44 -4.69 11.32
N ALA A 111 3.37 -3.39 11.05
CA ALA A 111 4.30 -2.41 11.58
C ALA A 111 4.09 -2.27 13.08
N ILE A 112 5.17 -2.41 13.84
CA ILE A 112 5.21 -2.16 15.27
C ILE A 112 6.10 -0.95 15.50
N ASP A 113 5.54 0.08 16.14
CA ASP A 113 6.29 1.26 16.55
C ASP A 113 7.33 0.85 17.61
N VAL A 114 8.61 1.11 17.34
CA VAL A 114 9.72 0.69 18.21
C VAL A 114 9.70 1.41 19.57
N LYS A 115 9.20 2.65 19.62
CA LYS A 115 9.14 3.45 20.84
C LYS A 115 8.02 3.00 21.77
N THR A 116 6.85 2.67 21.21
CA THR A 116 5.66 2.31 22.02
C THR A 116 5.43 0.81 22.14
N ASN A 117 6.10 0.01 21.30
CA ASN A 117 5.90 -1.43 21.18
C ASN A 117 4.45 -1.84 20.88
N ARG A 118 3.69 -0.98 20.20
CA ARG A 118 2.30 -1.22 19.77
C ARG A 118 2.23 -1.31 18.25
N ASN A 119 1.17 -1.97 17.76
CA ASN A 119 0.84 -1.93 16.34
C ASN A 119 0.68 -0.46 15.92
N TYR A 120 1.32 -0.10 14.81
CA TYR A 120 1.15 1.19 14.21
C TYR A 120 -0.08 1.18 13.31
N ASP A 121 -0.93 2.18 13.48
CA ASP A 121 -2.09 2.43 12.64
C ASP A 121 -2.01 3.82 12.01
N ILE A 122 -2.62 3.96 10.84
CA ILE A 122 -2.81 5.22 10.14
C ILE A 122 -4.30 5.54 10.25
N ASP A 123 -4.63 6.54 11.07
CA ASP A 123 -6.00 6.99 11.34
C ASP A 123 -6.95 5.84 11.73
N GLY A 124 -6.47 4.92 12.59
CA GLY A 124 -7.22 3.76 13.06
C GLY A 124 -7.16 2.53 12.15
N VAL A 125 -6.44 2.59 11.03
CA VAL A 125 -6.28 1.45 10.10
C VAL A 125 -4.89 0.84 10.25
N SER A 126 -4.81 -0.46 10.52
CA SER A 126 -3.54 -1.16 10.74
C SER A 126 -2.62 -1.10 9.52
N LEU A 127 -1.33 -0.87 9.78
CA LEU A 127 -0.29 -0.80 8.74
C LEU A 127 0.48 -2.12 8.61
N ARG A 128 0.53 -2.68 7.40
CA ARG A 128 1.38 -3.83 7.03
C ARG A 128 2.52 -3.40 6.11
N ILE A 129 3.68 -4.03 6.25
CA ILE A 129 4.86 -3.70 5.45
C ILE A 129 5.41 -4.94 4.76
N PHE A 130 5.43 -4.92 3.43
CA PHE A 130 6.09 -5.92 2.59
C PHE A 130 7.32 -5.35 1.91
N THR A 131 8.28 -6.20 1.58
CA THR A 131 9.35 -5.85 0.65
C THR A 131 8.96 -6.19 -0.78
N VAL A 132 9.59 -5.51 -1.74
CA VAL A 132 9.51 -5.85 -3.17
C VAL A 132 9.85 -7.32 -3.40
N GLU A 133 10.85 -7.84 -2.70
CA GLU A 133 11.25 -9.25 -2.81
C GLU A 133 10.18 -10.21 -2.26
N GLU A 134 9.50 -9.86 -1.17
CA GLU A 134 8.38 -10.64 -0.66
C GLU A 134 7.21 -10.68 -1.66
N VAL A 135 6.91 -9.55 -2.30
CA VAL A 135 5.91 -9.51 -3.38
C VAL A 135 6.36 -10.37 -4.56
N ARG A 136 7.62 -10.30 -4.98
CA ARG A 136 8.14 -11.13 -6.09
C ARG A 136 8.04 -12.63 -5.81
N ARG A 137 8.24 -13.04 -4.56
CA ARG A 137 8.21 -14.44 -4.13
C ARG A 137 6.80 -14.99 -3.89
N GLY A 138 5.75 -14.20 -4.11
CA GLY A 138 4.39 -14.67 -3.84
C GLY A 138 4.05 -14.71 -2.34
N ILE A 139 4.83 -14.06 -1.47
CA ILE A 139 4.66 -14.20 -0.01
C ILE A 139 3.38 -13.50 0.48
N VAL A 140 2.88 -12.50 -0.26
CA VAL A 140 1.70 -11.71 0.12
C VAL A 140 0.45 -12.60 0.23
N SER A 141 0.29 -13.57 -0.66
CA SER A 141 -0.87 -14.46 -0.66
C SER A 141 -1.01 -15.26 0.64
N ASN A 142 0.08 -15.56 1.34
CA ASN A 142 0.04 -16.28 2.62
C ASN A 142 -0.63 -15.46 3.74
N PHE A 143 -0.81 -14.15 3.54
CA PHE A 143 -1.35 -13.23 4.53
C PHE A 143 -2.80 -12.80 4.27
N TYR A 144 -3.31 -13.05 3.06
CA TYR A 144 -4.68 -12.73 2.63
C TYR A 144 -5.40 -13.94 2.02
N GLY A 145 -4.75 -15.10 2.00
CA GLY A 145 -5.19 -16.27 1.26
C GLY A 145 -6.37 -17.01 1.88
N GLY A 146 -6.70 -16.76 3.16
CA GLY A 146 -7.63 -17.56 3.94
C GLY A 146 -7.22 -19.03 3.96
N GLU A 147 -6.52 -19.46 5.02
CA GLU A 147 -6.49 -20.90 5.35
C GLU A 147 -7.86 -21.35 5.85
#